data_AF-A0A256YD35-F1
#
_entry.id   AF-A0A256YD35-F1
#
_cell.length_a   1.000
_cell.length_b   1.000
_cell.length_c   1.000
_cell.angle_alpha   90.00
_cell.angle_beta   90.00
_cell.angle_gamma   90.00
#
_symmetry.space_group_name_H-M   'P 1'
#
loop_
_entity.id
_entity.type
_entity.pdbx_description
1 polymer ?
#
loop_
_entity_poly.entity_id
_entity_poly.type
_entity_poly.pdbx_seq_one_letter_code
_entity_poly.pdbx_strand_id
1 'polypeptide(L)'
;MKVIKEPIIKENVDELAEKVFHECINILGGLKKLMEYRNLTWLPSLAEASYVVVLKEELMKTNREIAEMLGITEQTVRNILQADEEEVKKYIGGEIEKVDEHKAGGIAKLAYKNIKRKS
;
A
#
# COMPACT_ATOMS: atom_id res chain seq x y z
N MET A 1 -33.68 -6.82 16.58
CA MET A 1 -32.34 -7.42 16.71
C MET A 1 -31.33 -6.40 16.22
N LYS A 2 -30.62 -5.71 17.12
CA LYS A 2 -29.58 -4.75 16.72
C LYS A 2 -28.39 -5.58 16.23
N VAL A 3 -28.10 -5.53 14.94
CA VAL A 3 -26.86 -6.07 14.39
C VAL A 3 -25.76 -5.13 14.86
N ILE A 4 -25.13 -5.49 15.97
CA ILE A 4 -23.91 -4.83 16.41
C ILE A 4 -22.84 -5.37 15.45
N LYS A 5 -22.47 -4.59 14.44
CA LYS A 5 -21.25 -4.88 13.66
C LYS A 5 -20.11 -4.94 14.67
N GLU A 6 -19.48 -6.10 14.78
CA GLU A 6 -18.36 -6.34 15.69
C GLU A 6 -17.27 -5.28 15.52
N PRO A 7 -16.59 -4.90 16.60
CA PRO A 7 -15.62 -3.83 16.54
C PRO A 7 -14.43 -4.28 15.68
N ILE A 8 -14.03 -3.41 14.76
CA ILE A 8 -12.90 -3.61 13.86
C ILE A 8 -11.62 -3.62 14.71
N ILE A 9 -11.20 -4.77 15.22
CA ILE A 9 -10.05 -4.86 16.13
C ILE A 9 -9.14 -6.00 15.62
N LYS A 10 -8.06 -5.61 14.93
CA LYS A 10 -6.99 -6.47 14.38
C LYS A 10 -7.30 -7.35 13.17
N GLU A 11 -8.30 -8.24 13.18
CA GLU A 11 -8.54 -9.19 12.08
C GLU A 11 -8.85 -8.51 10.73
N ASN A 12 -9.23 -7.22 10.73
CA ASN A 12 -9.50 -6.46 9.51
C ASN A 12 -8.24 -5.83 8.88
N VAL A 13 -7.22 -5.50 9.68
CA VAL A 13 -6.08 -4.70 9.19
C VAL A 13 -5.17 -5.52 8.29
N ASP A 14 -4.82 -6.73 8.71
CA ASP A 14 -4.00 -7.64 7.91
C ASP A 14 -4.71 -7.98 6.60
N GLU A 15 -5.99 -8.37 6.66
CA GLU A 15 -6.78 -8.64 5.46
C GLU A 15 -6.89 -7.44 4.53
N LEU A 16 -7.07 -6.23 5.07
CA LEU A 16 -7.16 -5.04 4.26
C LEU A 16 -5.80 -4.66 3.66
N ALA A 17 -4.71 -4.81 4.40
CA ALA A 17 -3.36 -4.60 3.90
C ALA A 17 -3.03 -5.61 2.78
N GLU A 18 -3.44 -6.87 2.92
CA GLU A 18 -3.33 -7.88 1.86
C GLU A 18 -4.18 -7.50 0.64
N LYS A 19 -5.42 -7.04 0.81
CA LYS A 19 -6.26 -6.55 -0.30
C LYS A 19 -5.60 -5.38 -1.00
N VAL A 20 -5.04 -4.42 -0.25
CA VAL A 20 -4.28 -3.28 -0.81
C VAL A 20 -3.09 -3.79 -1.61
N PHE A 21 -2.30 -4.71 -1.08
CA PHE A 21 -1.15 -5.28 -1.78
C PHE A 21 -1.57 -5.98 -3.09
N HIS A 22 -2.65 -6.77 -3.08
CA HIS A 22 -3.18 -7.41 -4.28
C HIS A 22 -3.65 -6.39 -5.32
N GLU A 23 -4.30 -5.30 -4.89
CA GLU A 23 -4.69 -4.23 -5.80
C GLU A 23 -3.48 -3.47 -6.35
N CYS A 24 -2.39 -3.32 -5.59
CA CYS A 24 -1.12 -2.82 -6.11
C CYS A 24 -0.61 -3.71 -7.25
N ILE A 25 -0.67 -5.03 -7.09
CA ILE A 25 -0.27 -5.97 -8.16
C ILE A 25 -1.17 -5.81 -9.39
N ASN A 26 -2.48 -5.65 -9.21
CA ASN A 26 -3.40 -5.40 -10.32
C ASN A 26 -3.05 -4.11 -11.08
N ILE A 27 -2.76 -3.03 -10.36
CA ILE A 27 -2.32 -1.74 -10.92
C ILE A 27 -1.05 -1.92 -11.75
N LEU A 28 -0.12 -2.75 -11.29
CA LEU A 28 1.14 -3.05 -11.97
C LEU A 28 1.01 -4.03 -13.15
N GLY A 29 -0.22 -4.38 -13.56
CA GLY A 29 -0.50 -5.27 -14.69
C GLY A 29 -0.70 -6.74 -14.32
N GLY A 30 -0.83 -7.04 -13.03
CA GLY A 30 -1.09 -8.38 -12.51
C GLY A 30 0.15 -9.28 -12.42
N LEU A 31 -0.06 -10.51 -11.92
CA LEU A 31 1.02 -11.48 -11.69
C LEU A 31 1.84 -11.80 -12.95
N LYS A 32 1.21 -11.83 -14.13
CA LYS A 32 1.91 -12.08 -15.40
C LYS A 32 2.91 -10.97 -15.71
N LYS A 33 2.52 -9.71 -15.49
CA LYS A 33 3.42 -8.56 -15.66
C LYS A 33 4.51 -8.56 -14.61
N LEU A 34 4.22 -9.03 -13.38
CA LEU A 34 5.23 -9.18 -12.33
C LEU A 34 6.42 -10.06 -12.76
N MET A 35 6.16 -11.13 -13.51
CA MET A 35 7.20 -12.02 -14.01
C MET A 35 8.15 -11.36 -15.02
N GLU A 36 7.77 -10.23 -15.61
CA GLU A 36 8.60 -9.49 -16.56
C GLU A 36 9.63 -8.58 -15.85
N TYR A 37 9.42 -8.25 -14.56
CA TYR A 37 10.39 -7.46 -13.81
C TYR A 37 11.60 -8.33 -13.44
N ARG A 38 12.79 -7.84 -13.82
CA ARG A 38 14.06 -8.55 -13.57
C ARG A 38 14.49 -8.55 -12.11
N ASN A 39 13.97 -7.62 -11.31
CA ASN A 39 14.27 -7.50 -9.89
C ASN A 39 12.99 -7.21 -9.12
N LEU A 40 12.79 -7.92 -8.01
CA LEU A 40 11.60 -7.85 -7.15
C LEU A 40 11.91 -7.32 -5.75
N THR A 41 13.07 -6.68 -5.55
CA THR A 41 13.45 -6.07 -4.26
C THR A 41 12.47 -5.00 -3.77
N TRP A 42 11.62 -4.47 -4.66
CA TRP A 42 10.57 -3.51 -4.32
C TRP A 42 9.27 -4.16 -3.81
N LEU A 43 9.10 -5.49 -3.93
CA LEU A 43 7.90 -6.18 -3.41
C LEU A 43 7.77 -6.07 -1.89
N PRO A 44 8.85 -6.28 -1.08
CA PRO A 44 8.80 -6.01 0.35
C PRO A 44 8.38 -4.57 0.68
N SER A 45 8.96 -3.58 0.00
CA SER A 45 8.60 -2.17 0.20
C SER A 45 7.13 -1.88 -0.15
N LEU A 46 6.57 -2.58 -1.14
CA LEU A 46 5.15 -2.48 -1.49
C LEU A 46 4.24 -3.11 -0.44
N ALA A 47 4.65 -4.23 0.16
CA ALA A 47 3.94 -4.84 1.29
C ALA A 47 3.98 -3.91 2.51
N GLU A 48 5.16 -3.37 2.87
CA GLU A 48 5.32 -2.37 3.93
C GLU A 48 4.42 -1.15 3.69
N ALA A 49 4.44 -0.60 2.47
CA ALA A 49 3.60 0.54 2.11
C ALA A 49 2.10 0.25 2.24
N SER A 50 1.67 -0.97 1.90
CA SER A 50 0.28 -1.39 2.05
C SER A 50 -0.14 -1.37 3.52
N TYR A 51 0.69 -1.88 4.41
CA TYR A 51 0.47 -1.82 5.86
C TYR A 51 0.47 -0.39 6.41
N VAL A 52 1.47 0.41 6.02
CA VAL A 52 1.60 1.80 6.46
C VAL A 52 0.34 2.61 6.11
N VAL A 53 -0.16 2.48 4.87
CA VAL A 53 -1.36 3.19 4.43
C VAL A 53 -2.59 2.74 5.22
N VAL A 54 -2.81 1.43 5.39
CA VAL A 54 -3.98 0.92 6.11
C VAL A 54 -3.95 1.34 7.58
N LEU A 55 -2.81 1.18 8.27
CA LEU A 55 -2.66 1.60 9.66
C LEU A 55 -2.87 3.10 9.83
N LYS A 56 -2.44 3.89 8.85
CA LYS A 56 -2.62 5.34 8.87
C LYS A 56 -4.09 5.73 8.70
N GLU A 57 -4.77 5.16 7.71
CA GLU A 57 -6.11 5.58 7.31
C GLU A 57 -7.22 4.96 8.16
N GLU A 58 -7.14 3.67 8.49
CA GLU A 58 -8.22 2.98 9.22
C GLU A 58 -8.10 3.13 10.75
N LEU A 59 -6.86 3.19 11.26
CA LEU A 59 -6.60 3.25 12.70
C LEU A 59 -6.06 4.60 13.18
N MET A 60 -5.88 5.57 12.27
CA MET A 60 -5.34 6.90 12.57
C MET A 60 -4.02 6.87 13.35
N LYS A 61 -3.21 5.82 13.15
CA LYS A 61 -1.95 5.66 13.87
C LYS A 61 -0.97 6.79 13.55
N THR A 62 -0.18 7.16 14.56
CA THR A 62 0.93 8.08 14.38
C THR A 62 2.07 7.40 13.63
N ASN A 63 2.93 8.20 12.99
CA ASN A 63 4.05 7.64 12.23
C ASN A 63 5.00 6.82 13.13
N ARG A 64 5.14 7.22 14.40
CA ARG A 64 5.91 6.49 15.42
C ARG A 64 5.32 5.13 15.74
N GLU A 65 4.01 5.06 16.01
CA GLU A 65 3.36 3.78 16.30
C GLU A 65 3.44 2.81 15.11
N ILE A 66 3.32 3.32 13.88
CA ILE A 66 3.45 2.51 12.67
C ILE A 66 4.88 1.97 12.55
N ALA A 67 5.88 2.84 12.75
CA ALA A 67 7.29 2.47 12.71
C ALA A 67 7.62 1.37 13.74
N GLU A 68 7.17 1.55 14.99
CA GLU A 68 7.35 0.57 16.07
C GLU A 68 6.67 -0.78 15.75
N MET A 69 5.46 -0.75 15.17
CA MET A 69 4.69 -1.96 14.86
C MET A 69 5.29 -2.78 13.71
N LEU A 70 5.83 -2.10 12.69
CA LEU A 70 6.37 -2.73 11.49
C LEU A 70 7.89 -2.97 11.57
N GLY A 71 8.57 -2.48 12.61
CA GLY A 71 10.02 -2.60 12.75
C GLY A 71 10.81 -1.76 11.73
N ILE A 72 10.23 -0.65 11.25
CA ILE A 72 10.85 0.28 10.30
C ILE A 72 11.11 1.63 10.95
N THR A 73 11.79 2.54 10.25
CA THR A 73 12.04 3.89 10.79
C THR A 73 10.82 4.81 10.59
N GLU A 74 10.61 5.78 11.48
CA GLU A 74 9.62 6.84 11.25
C GLU A 74 9.86 7.62 9.95
N GLN A 75 11.11 7.72 9.51
CA GLN A 75 11.45 8.35 8.24
C GLN A 75 10.92 7.53 7.05
N THR A 76 11.06 6.20 7.10
CA THR A 76 10.49 5.28 6.09
C THR A 76 8.98 5.47 6.01
N VAL A 77 8.28 5.53 7.15
CA VAL A 77 6.84 5.80 7.20
C VAL A 77 6.49 7.14 6.56
N ARG A 78 7.23 8.21 6.90
CA ARG A 78 7.04 9.54 6.29
C ARG A 78 7.23 9.50 4.78
N ASN A 79 8.30 8.88 4.30
CA ASN A 79 8.60 8.76 2.88
C ASN A 79 7.47 8.04 2.12
N ILE A 80 6.97 6.92 2.66
CA ILE A 80 5.85 6.17 2.10
C ILE A 80 4.59 7.03 2.00
N LEU A 81 4.23 7.71 3.10
CA LEU A 81 3.01 8.53 3.16
C LEU A 81 3.10 9.77 2.23
N GLN A 82 4.31 10.32 2.03
CA GLN A 82 4.55 11.47 1.17
C GLN A 82 4.73 11.13 -0.32
N ALA A 83 4.97 9.86 -0.67
CA ALA A 83 5.22 9.43 -2.05
C ALA A 83 4.14 9.87 -3.04
N ASP A 84 4.49 10.46 -4.18
CA ASP A 84 3.51 11.04 -5.08
C ASP A 84 2.71 9.98 -5.86
N GLU A 85 1.38 10.11 -5.86
CA GLU A 85 0.47 9.26 -6.64
C GLU A 85 0.49 9.61 -8.14
N GLU A 86 0.84 10.86 -8.50
CA GLU A 86 0.91 11.29 -9.90
C GLU A 86 2.08 10.65 -10.65
N GLU A 87 3.21 10.41 -9.99
CA GLU A 87 4.33 9.66 -10.58
C GLU A 87 3.95 8.22 -10.95
N VAL A 88 3.04 7.62 -10.18
CA VAL A 88 2.50 6.28 -10.46
C VAL A 88 1.58 6.29 -11.67
N LYS A 89 0.76 7.33 -11.84
CA LYS A 89 -0.09 7.46 -13.03
C LYS A 89 0.73 7.61 -14.30
N LYS A 90 1.83 8.37 -14.24
CA LYS A 90 2.78 8.50 -15.36
C LYS A 90 3.44 7.17 -15.70
N TYR A 91 3.81 6.38 -14.68
CA TYR A 91 4.32 5.03 -14.86
C TYR A 91 3.29 4.13 -15.58
N ILE A 92 2.04 4.10 -15.11
CA ILE A 92 0.97 3.30 -15.73
C ILE A 92 0.67 3.78 -17.16
N GLY A 93 0.77 5.08 -17.41
CA GLY A 93 0.63 5.70 -18.73
C GLY A 93 1.77 5.38 -19.71
N GLY A 94 2.81 4.67 -19.26
CA GLY A 94 3.96 4.29 -20.09
C GLY A 94 5.01 5.40 -20.24
N GLU A 95 4.90 6.49 -19.47
CA GLU A 95 5.85 7.62 -19.52
C GLU A 95 7.14 7.33 -18.74
N ILE A 96 7.14 6.33 -17.85
CA ILE A 96 8.28 5.94 -17.03
C ILE A 96 8.41 4.42 -17.01
N GLU A 97 9.62 3.88 -17.20
CA GLU A 97 9.82 2.43 -17.42
C GLU A 97 9.96 1.57 -16.16
N LYS A 98 10.30 2.15 -14.99
CA LYS A 98 10.69 1.35 -13.81
C LYS A 98 9.85 1.62 -12.57
N VAL A 99 9.49 0.53 -11.88
CA VAL A 99 9.01 0.54 -10.50
C VAL A 99 10.24 0.46 -9.59
N ASP A 100 10.29 1.35 -8.59
CA ASP A 100 11.30 1.33 -7.53
C ASP A 100 10.61 1.49 -6.16
N GLU A 101 11.41 1.41 -5.10
CA GLU A 101 10.94 1.51 -3.71
C GLU A 101 10.26 2.85 -3.41
N HIS A 102 10.64 3.94 -4.11
CA HIS A 102 10.06 5.26 -3.91
C HIS A 102 8.61 5.34 -4.45
N LYS A 103 8.27 4.52 -5.45
CA LYS A 103 6.91 4.43 -6.01
C LYS A 103 5.98 3.54 -5.22
N ALA A 104 6.51 2.66 -4.37
CA ALA A 104 5.72 1.71 -3.60
C ALA A 104 4.66 2.41 -2.73
N GLY A 105 5.02 3.53 -2.09
CA GLY A 105 4.08 4.35 -1.32
C GLY A 105 2.96 4.97 -2.15
N GLY A 106 3.28 5.51 -3.33
CA GLY A 106 2.29 6.07 -4.25
C GLY A 106 1.31 5.00 -4.76
N ILE A 107 1.82 3.81 -5.11
CA ILE A 107 1.00 2.70 -5.61
C ILE A 107 0.06 2.21 -4.50
N ALA A 108 0.56 2.03 -3.27
CA ALA A 108 -0.24 1.59 -2.13
C ALA A 108 -1.38 2.57 -1.81
N LYS A 109 -1.12 3.89 -1.86
CA LYS A 109 -2.16 4.91 -1.67
C LYS A 109 -3.23 4.85 -2.76
N LEU A 110 -2.83 4.70 -4.02
CA LEU A 110 -3.77 4.57 -5.14
C LEU A 110 -4.61 3.29 -5.01
N ALA A 111 -3.98 2.16 -4.68
CA ALA A 111 -4.62 0.88 -4.46
C ALA A 111 -5.66 0.94 -3.32
N TYR A 112 -5.29 1.51 -2.17
CA TYR A 112 -6.19 1.72 -1.06
C TYR A 112 -7.42 2.56 -1.48
N LYS A 113 -7.22 3.69 -2.16
CA LYS A 113 -8.33 4.51 -2.68
C LYS A 113 -9.24 3.74 -3.62
N ASN A 114 -8.68 2.91 -4.51
CA ASN A 114 -9.48 2.08 -5.41
C ASN A 114 -10.35 1.09 -4.65
N ILE A 115 -9.82 0.44 -3.61
CA ILE A 115 -10.60 -0.48 -2.76
C ILE A 115 -11.72 0.27 -2.05
N LYS A 116 -11.44 1.44 -1.45
CA LYS A 116 -12.46 2.22 -0.73
C LYS A 116 -13.55 2.78 -1.65
N ARG A 117 -13.25 2.99 -2.93
CA ARG A 117 -14.25 3.39 -3.95
C ARG A 117 -15.14 2.23 -4.43
N LYS A 118 -14.62 1.00 -4.40
CA LYS A 118 -15.31 -0.22 -4.83
C LYS A 118 -16.16 -0.87 -3.72
N SER A 119 -15.97 -0.45 -2.46
CA SER A 119 -16.63 -0.97 -1.26
C SER A 119 -17.84 -0.14 -0.87
#